data_AF-A0A8H6HK87-F1
#
_entry.id   AF-A0A8H6HK87-F1
#
_cell.length_a   1.000
_cell.length_b   1.000
_cell.length_c   1.000
_cell.angle_alpha   90.00
_cell.angle_beta   90.00
_cell.angle_gamma   90.00
#
_symmetry.space_group_name_H-M   'P 1'
#
loop_
_entity.id
_entity.type
_entity.pdbx_description
1 polymer ?
#
loop_
_entity_poly.entity_id
_entity_poly.type
_entity_poly.pdbx_seq_one_letter_code
_entity_poly.pdbx_strand_id
1 'polypeptide(L)'
;MKFCIYNLTNALIEASTGFVESIHEGEGSDKANIHLQPGKSTTISKFRGKYVLLHGSSSLPDDPPELFRVSLPGFWAKRGASWKAVKVENEGQCPWRLYWFWPAKALVVLPRRDMASFLSELPDSLSLASLLLPGTHDTMAFYGWPISQCQSRSTPLSTQFLQGIRVIDVRLAVIPVIPVRPPKASNAAPGIPFPPGKMAEAQNASAETSLPTPQYKLVAYHGIYPQRTPFSTILSSIHTFLTSPAGCKETIVMSIKQEDFTVTSGTLFSRLVREEIQRSPGGFKDTDDKGNRDLGIWFLENRVPTLGEARGKCVLLSRFGIEGAEWEGGWEGMGIHPLHWPNSEKRGFVWYLKGTAIRTHDWYAIPSFLSIPEKTALSTLVLQPSVPFPLTFPLAPPAPEGGEEKEGAGGDPMLNITYLSAAMFPLALPPTVAKGAGWPGFKMGFEGVNARVGRWLLEELVPDLKTFSTIKSASAPNALENGYGAVTQAPVDDARQKKRREGLRWLRPKPTRKRCDTPLLEGVLSPAALDETVLAPASRIRGWALMDYYSSEKALVPLLVEFNHRGRRSGEEGWP
;
A
#
# COMPACT_ATOMS: atom_id res chain seq x y z
N MET A 1 16.82 27.79 10.33
CA MET A 1 15.92 26.82 11.00
C MET A 1 16.75 25.62 11.39
N LYS A 2 16.40 24.90 12.48
CA LYS A 2 16.94 23.55 12.71
C LYS A 2 16.43 22.66 11.57
N PHE A 3 17.33 21.98 10.89
CA PHE A 3 17.05 21.13 9.73
C PHE A 3 17.81 19.83 9.91
N CYS A 4 17.11 18.70 9.93
CA CYS A 4 17.72 17.38 10.13
C CYS A 4 17.68 16.59 8.81
N ILE A 5 18.77 15.92 8.48
CA ILE A 5 18.84 14.97 7.37
C ILE A 5 19.08 13.58 7.96
N TYR A 6 18.25 12.62 7.59
CA TYR A 6 18.37 11.23 7.99
C TYR A 6 18.86 10.41 6.79
N ASN A 7 20.10 9.91 6.87
CA ASN A 7 20.65 9.03 5.83
C ASN A 7 20.35 7.58 6.21
N LEU A 8 19.30 7.02 5.62
CA LEU A 8 18.93 5.61 5.80
C LEU A 8 19.58 4.70 4.74
N THR A 9 20.48 5.21 3.91
CA THR A 9 21.22 4.41 2.93
C THR A 9 22.40 3.69 3.59
N ASN A 10 23.02 2.78 2.85
CA ASN A 10 24.23 2.09 3.28
C ASN A 10 25.52 2.81 2.84
N ALA A 11 25.40 3.98 2.21
CA ALA A 11 26.51 4.73 1.65
C ALA A 11 26.66 6.10 2.31
N LEU A 12 27.90 6.56 2.43
CA LEU A 12 28.18 7.94 2.81
C LEU A 12 27.61 8.86 1.73
N ILE A 13 26.90 9.91 2.14
CA ILE A 13 26.40 10.93 1.22
C ILE A 13 27.05 12.25 1.60
N GLU A 14 27.75 12.88 0.66
CA GLU A 14 28.19 14.25 0.87
C GLU A 14 27.05 15.20 0.49
N ALA A 15 26.84 16.21 1.31
CA ALA A 15 25.82 17.22 1.09
C ALA A 15 26.43 18.61 1.20
N SER A 16 26.06 19.52 0.31
CA SER A 16 26.42 20.92 0.43
C SER A 16 25.19 21.82 0.43
N THR A 17 25.24 22.87 1.24
CA THR A 17 24.16 23.86 1.34
C THR A 17 24.56 25.09 0.55
N GLY A 18 23.98 25.30 -0.63
CA GLY A 18 24.26 26.49 -1.42
C GLY A 18 23.64 27.73 -0.79
N PHE A 19 24.44 28.60 -0.17
CA PHE A 19 24.15 30.02 -0.13
C PHE A 19 24.51 30.58 -1.50
N VAL A 20 23.52 30.93 -2.31
CA VAL A 20 23.75 31.70 -3.54
C VAL A 20 23.13 33.06 -3.32
N GLU A 21 23.97 34.01 -2.92
CA GLU A 21 23.80 35.42 -3.27
C GLU A 21 25.06 35.83 -4.03
N SER A 22 24.85 36.30 -5.26
CA SER A 22 25.81 36.91 -6.20
C SER A 22 27.11 36.15 -6.52
N ILE A 23 27.21 35.72 -7.77
CA ILE A 23 28.49 35.53 -8.46
C ILE A 23 29.11 36.93 -8.60
N HIS A 24 29.94 37.32 -7.63
CA HIS A 24 31.09 38.17 -7.91
C HIS A 24 32.32 37.32 -7.63
N GLU A 25 33.13 37.16 -8.68
CA GLU A 25 34.40 36.46 -8.65
C GLU A 25 35.30 37.09 -7.59
N GLY A 26 35.82 36.24 -6.69
CA GLY A 26 36.84 36.64 -5.73
C GLY A 26 36.33 36.89 -4.31
N GLU A 27 35.81 35.86 -3.66
CA GLU A 27 36.06 35.60 -2.23
C GLU A 27 35.46 34.22 -1.86
N GLY A 28 36.29 33.35 -1.29
CA GLY A 28 35.92 31.97 -0.95
C GLY A 28 34.82 31.93 0.11
N SER A 29 33.57 31.79 -0.30
CA SER A 29 32.52 31.37 0.63
C SER A 29 32.69 29.87 0.87
N ASP A 30 32.98 29.50 2.13
CA ASP A 30 33.09 28.13 2.60
C ASP A 30 31.86 27.31 2.18
N LYS A 31 31.98 26.53 1.10
CA LYS A 31 31.07 25.43 0.83
C LYS A 31 31.33 24.38 1.90
N ALA A 32 30.63 24.48 3.02
CA ALA A 32 30.68 23.44 4.03
C ALA A 32 30.13 22.14 3.41
N ASN A 33 31.03 21.20 3.13
CA ASN A 33 30.69 19.82 2.80
C ASN A 33 30.28 19.12 4.09
N ILE A 34 29.05 18.62 4.11
CA ILE A 34 28.45 17.91 5.23
C ILE A 34 28.45 16.43 4.89
N HIS A 35 29.11 15.62 5.71
CA HIS A 35 29.17 14.18 5.55
C HIS A 35 27.98 13.55 6.25
N LEU A 36 27.03 13.00 5.49
CA LEU A 36 25.85 12.31 6.02
C LEU A 36 26.20 10.84 6.20
N GLN A 37 26.57 10.45 7.43
CA GLN A 37 26.95 9.08 7.74
C GLN A 37 25.78 8.09 7.54
N PRO A 38 26.03 6.88 6.99
CA PRO A 38 25.03 5.83 6.89
C PRO A 38 24.36 5.51 8.23
N GLY A 39 23.04 5.38 8.25
CA GLY A 39 22.28 5.02 9.45
C GLY A 39 22.28 6.08 10.55
N LYS A 40 22.70 7.31 10.27
CA LYS A 40 22.71 8.41 11.23
C LYS A 40 21.81 9.58 10.81
N SER A 41 21.51 10.42 11.79
CA SER A 41 20.96 11.75 11.56
C SER A 41 22.07 12.80 11.60
N THR A 42 21.94 13.84 10.78
CA THR A 42 22.80 15.03 10.82
C THR A 42 21.93 16.25 11.02
N THR A 43 22.18 16.99 12.10
CA THR A 43 21.42 18.20 12.44
C THR A 43 22.18 19.46 12.02
N ILE A 44 21.54 20.30 11.20
CA ILE A 44 22.02 21.62 10.81
C ILE A 44 21.25 22.68 11.63
N SER A 45 21.92 23.30 12.59
CA SER A 45 21.31 24.22 13.56
C SER A 45 20.78 25.52 12.93
N LYS A 46 21.47 26.07 11.92
CA LYS A 46 21.14 27.35 11.27
C LYS A 46 21.02 27.24 9.74
N PHE A 47 20.12 26.40 9.25
CA PHE A 47 19.88 26.30 7.80
C PHE A 47 19.01 27.44 7.25
N ARG A 48 19.43 28.08 6.15
CA ARG A 48 18.69 29.17 5.44
C ARG A 48 18.49 28.90 3.94
N GLY A 49 18.97 27.78 3.42
CA GLY A 49 18.88 27.44 1.99
C GLY A 49 17.46 27.11 1.51
N LYS A 50 17.24 27.15 0.20
CA LYS A 50 16.02 26.62 -0.46
C LYS A 50 16.22 25.24 -1.06
N TYR A 51 17.46 24.79 -1.15
CA TYR A 51 17.83 23.50 -1.71
C TYR A 51 19.03 22.93 -0.94
N VAL A 52 19.22 21.62 -1.09
CA VAL A 52 20.41 20.88 -0.65
C VAL A 52 20.98 20.22 -1.89
N LEU A 53 22.30 20.24 -2.04
CA LEU A 53 22.99 19.47 -3.08
C LEU A 53 23.48 18.18 -2.44
N LEU A 54 23.15 17.03 -3.01
CA LEU A 54 23.68 15.74 -2.60
C LEU A 54 24.65 15.24 -3.67
N HIS A 55 25.78 14.68 -3.25
CA HIS A 55 26.84 14.21 -4.13
C HIS A 55 26.89 12.69 -4.06
N GLY A 56 26.71 12.03 -5.20
CA GLY A 56 26.85 10.58 -5.30
C GLY A 56 28.33 10.18 -5.26
N SER A 57 28.65 9.00 -4.73
CA SER A 57 30.00 8.45 -4.89
C SER A 57 30.20 8.08 -6.36
N SER A 58 31.19 8.70 -7.03
CA SER A 58 31.58 8.27 -8.38
C SER A 58 32.17 6.86 -8.31
N SER A 59 31.77 5.99 -9.23
CA SER A 59 32.35 4.64 -9.39
C SER A 59 33.71 4.67 -10.10
N LEU A 60 34.10 5.80 -10.67
CA LEU A 60 35.35 5.97 -11.41
C LEU A 60 36.20 7.09 -10.77
N PRO A 61 37.52 6.87 -10.57
CA PRO A 61 38.39 7.82 -9.87
C PRO A 61 38.45 9.23 -10.48
N ASP A 62 38.20 9.35 -11.79
CA ASP A 62 38.39 10.59 -12.55
C ASP A 62 37.08 11.30 -12.93
N ASP A 63 35.92 10.71 -12.61
CA ASP A 63 34.62 11.34 -12.90
C ASP A 63 34.21 12.27 -11.75
N PRO A 64 33.80 13.52 -12.05
CA PRO A 64 33.28 14.41 -11.03
C PRO A 64 32.03 13.79 -10.37
N PRO A 65 31.88 13.89 -9.05
CA PRO A 65 30.74 13.31 -8.36
C PRO A 65 29.43 13.88 -8.92
N GLU A 66 28.49 12.98 -9.25
CA GLU A 66 27.20 13.40 -9.80
C GLU A 66 26.43 14.20 -8.75
N LEU A 67 26.01 15.41 -9.15
CA LEU A 67 25.41 16.39 -8.26
C LEU A 67 23.88 16.38 -8.41
N PHE A 68 23.20 16.09 -7.31
CA PHE A 68 21.74 16.04 -7.26
C PHE A 68 21.18 17.22 -6.48
N ARG A 69 20.47 18.10 -7.19
CA ARG A 69 19.80 19.24 -6.57
C ARG A 69 18.44 18.86 -5.98
N VAL A 70 18.33 18.97 -4.67
CA VAL A 70 17.13 18.67 -3.89
C VAL A 70 16.46 19.97 -3.49
N SER A 71 15.39 20.35 -4.20
CA SER A 71 14.59 21.53 -3.86
C SER A 71 13.76 21.27 -2.61
N LEU A 72 14.00 22.01 -1.54
CA LEU A 72 13.25 21.85 -0.30
C LEU A 72 11.85 22.44 -0.44
N PRO A 73 10.79 21.72 0.00
CA PRO A 73 9.42 22.21 -0.10
C PRO A 73 9.22 23.54 0.65
N GLY A 74 8.77 24.58 -0.08
CA GLY A 74 8.41 25.86 0.51
C GLY A 74 7.14 25.79 1.38
N PHE A 75 6.89 26.81 2.20
CA PHE A 75 5.77 26.85 3.17
C PHE A 75 4.39 26.46 2.57
N TRP A 76 4.11 26.90 1.34
CA TRP A 76 2.84 26.60 0.65
C TRP A 76 2.67 25.13 0.26
N ALA A 77 3.73 24.34 0.20
CA ALA A 77 3.66 22.91 -0.09
C ALA A 77 3.12 22.08 1.09
N LYS A 78 2.98 22.67 2.29
CA LYS A 78 2.35 22.05 3.48
C LYS A 78 0.84 21.83 3.31
N ARG A 79 0.23 22.33 2.23
CA ARG A 79 -1.22 22.27 1.96
C ARG A 79 -1.81 20.86 2.03
N GLY A 80 -1.11 19.83 1.54
CA GLY A 80 -1.71 18.51 1.30
C GLY A 80 -1.51 17.45 2.39
N ALA A 81 -0.31 17.35 2.96
CA ALA A 81 0.04 16.27 3.89
C ALA A 81 1.19 16.68 4.82
N SER A 82 1.34 15.94 5.92
CA SER A 82 2.42 16.00 6.91
C SER A 82 3.77 15.48 6.41
N TRP A 83 3.81 14.93 5.20
CA TRP A 83 5.05 14.58 4.49
C TRP A 83 4.86 14.73 2.97
N LYS A 84 5.96 14.65 2.21
CA LYS A 84 5.93 14.65 0.74
C LYS A 84 7.19 14.00 0.16
N ALA A 85 7.07 13.25 -0.94
CA ALA A 85 8.23 12.92 -1.77
C ALA A 85 8.84 14.19 -2.39
N VAL A 86 10.15 14.33 -2.29
CA VAL A 86 10.90 15.47 -2.82
C VAL A 86 11.36 15.15 -4.22
N LYS A 87 11.09 16.06 -5.16
CA LYS A 87 11.59 15.95 -6.53
C LYS A 87 13.07 16.30 -6.56
N VAL A 88 13.84 15.52 -7.29
CA VAL A 88 15.27 15.75 -7.54
C VAL A 88 15.43 16.04 -9.02
N GLU A 89 16.29 16.98 -9.37
CA GLU A 89 16.71 17.17 -10.76
C GLU A 89 17.40 15.88 -11.25
N ASN A 90 17.16 15.49 -12.52
CA ASN A 90 17.62 14.21 -13.07
C ASN A 90 17.19 12.98 -12.24
N GLU A 91 15.92 12.96 -11.81
CA GLU A 91 15.37 11.91 -10.92
C GLU A 91 15.62 10.47 -11.40
N GLY A 92 15.74 10.24 -12.71
CA GLY A 92 16.03 8.92 -13.27
C GLY A 92 17.43 8.38 -12.97
N GLN A 93 18.40 9.25 -12.72
CA GLN A 93 19.80 8.89 -12.39
C GLN A 93 20.07 8.94 -10.88
N CYS A 94 19.26 9.69 -10.12
CA CYS A 94 19.45 9.83 -8.69
C CYS A 94 19.33 8.48 -7.95
N PRO A 95 20.37 8.01 -7.24
CA PRO A 95 20.35 6.71 -6.56
C PRO A 95 19.49 6.72 -5.29
N TRP A 96 18.88 7.86 -4.96
CA TRP A 96 18.08 8.02 -3.75
C TRP A 96 16.65 8.44 -4.03
N ARG A 97 15.79 8.09 -3.08
CA ARG A 97 14.44 8.60 -2.94
C ARG A 97 14.36 9.43 -1.66
N LEU A 98 13.79 10.62 -1.75
CA LEU A 98 13.81 11.58 -0.67
C LEU A 98 12.41 11.94 -0.21
N TYR A 99 12.25 12.05 1.10
CA TYR A 99 10.98 12.39 1.74
C TYR A 99 11.18 13.57 2.67
N TRP A 100 10.32 14.57 2.54
CA TRP A 100 10.26 15.70 3.44
C TRP A 100 9.21 15.47 4.50
N PHE A 101 9.59 15.56 5.77
CA PHE A 101 8.70 15.42 6.92
C PHE A 101 8.47 16.78 7.58
N TRP A 102 7.26 17.32 7.45
CA TRP A 102 6.95 18.68 7.90
C TRP A 102 7.00 18.88 9.41
N PRO A 103 6.51 17.95 10.27
CA PRO A 103 6.50 18.18 11.71
C PRO A 103 7.88 18.48 12.29
N ALA A 104 8.92 17.75 11.82
CA ALA A 104 10.31 17.93 12.22
C ALA A 104 11.12 18.85 11.28
N LYS A 105 10.55 19.24 10.12
CA LYS A 105 11.29 19.88 9.01
C LYS A 105 12.53 19.08 8.66
N ALA A 106 12.36 17.79 8.37
CA ALA A 106 13.45 16.87 8.14
C ALA A 106 13.41 16.28 6.74
N LEU A 107 14.58 15.92 6.22
CA LEU A 107 14.76 15.20 4.98
C LEU A 107 15.18 13.77 5.29
N VAL A 108 14.40 12.79 4.82
CA VAL A 108 14.71 11.36 4.94
C VAL A 108 15.20 10.87 3.58
N VAL A 109 16.39 10.29 3.54
CA VAL A 109 17.07 9.82 2.32
C VAL A 109 17.10 8.29 2.34
N LEU A 110 16.48 7.68 1.34
CA LEU A 110 16.37 6.23 1.17
C LEU A 110 17.03 5.80 -0.14
N PRO A 111 17.52 4.55 -0.25
CA PRO A 111 17.97 4.01 -1.53
C PRO A 111 16.81 3.96 -2.54
N ARG A 112 17.09 4.20 -3.82
CA ARG A 112 16.11 4.08 -4.91
C ARG A 112 16.04 2.63 -5.39
N ARG A 113 15.03 1.91 -4.91
CA ARG A 113 14.67 0.57 -5.43
C ARG A 113 13.97 0.66 -6.79
N ASP A 114 14.18 -0.33 -7.64
CA ASP A 114 13.40 -0.49 -8.88
C ASP A 114 12.01 -1.05 -8.57
N MET A 115 10.97 -0.23 -8.70
CA MET A 115 9.59 -0.65 -8.41
C MET A 115 9.05 -1.70 -9.40
N ALA A 116 9.62 -1.80 -10.60
CA ALA A 116 9.20 -2.80 -11.57
C ALA A 116 9.72 -4.20 -11.22
N SER A 117 10.82 -4.30 -10.46
CA SER A 117 11.55 -5.56 -10.23
C SER A 117 12.08 -5.74 -8.79
N PHE A 118 11.51 -5.05 -7.80
CA PHE A 118 12.09 -4.99 -6.44
C PHE A 118 12.17 -6.36 -5.73
N LEU A 119 11.34 -7.34 -6.08
CA LEU A 119 11.42 -8.67 -5.48
C LEU A 119 12.65 -9.44 -5.98
N SER A 120 13.19 -9.09 -7.15
CA SER A 120 14.36 -9.75 -7.74
C SER A 120 15.62 -9.69 -6.88
N GLU A 121 15.73 -8.69 -6.00
CA GLU A 121 16.85 -8.52 -5.06
C GLU A 121 16.70 -9.37 -3.79
N LEU A 122 15.51 -9.94 -3.54
CA LEU A 122 15.21 -10.67 -2.31
C LEU A 122 15.52 -12.18 -2.44
N PRO A 123 15.92 -12.88 -1.37
CA PRO A 123 16.17 -14.33 -1.41
C PRO A 123 14.94 -15.18 -1.74
N ASP A 124 15.16 -16.26 -2.50
CA ASP A 124 14.11 -17.21 -2.89
C ASP A 124 13.52 -18.01 -1.72
N SER A 125 14.29 -18.17 -0.64
CA SER A 125 13.88 -18.87 0.58
C SER A 125 12.80 -18.16 1.38
N LEU A 126 12.59 -16.85 1.15
CA LEU A 126 11.63 -16.07 1.92
C LEU A 126 10.20 -16.54 1.66
N SER A 127 9.41 -16.76 2.71
CA SER A 127 7.96 -16.93 2.56
C SER A 127 7.31 -15.62 2.08
N LEU A 128 6.34 -15.69 1.17
CA LEU A 128 5.53 -14.51 0.80
C LEU A 128 4.79 -13.90 1.99
N ALA A 129 4.53 -14.69 3.05
CA ALA A 129 3.95 -14.22 4.31
C ALA A 129 4.85 -13.20 5.04
N SER A 130 6.17 -13.30 4.82
CA SER A 130 7.17 -12.47 5.49
C SER A 130 7.38 -11.10 4.83
N LEU A 131 6.90 -10.92 3.59
CA LEU A 131 7.13 -9.72 2.79
C LEU A 131 6.06 -8.65 3.05
N LEU A 132 6.44 -7.38 2.93
CA LEU A 132 5.51 -6.26 2.82
C LEU A 132 5.21 -6.02 1.33
N LEU A 133 4.05 -6.51 0.87
CA LEU A 133 3.62 -6.39 -0.52
C LEU A 133 2.58 -5.27 -0.68
N PRO A 134 2.87 -4.23 -1.47
CA PRO A 134 1.90 -3.21 -1.82
C PRO A 134 0.79 -3.80 -2.71
N GLY A 135 -0.46 -3.44 -2.41
CA GLY A 135 -1.62 -3.89 -3.15
C GLY A 135 -2.66 -2.80 -3.41
N THR A 136 -3.61 -3.10 -4.27
CA THR A 136 -4.75 -2.20 -4.55
C THR A 136 -6.08 -2.87 -4.25
N HIS A 137 -6.93 -2.16 -3.51
CA HIS A 137 -8.32 -2.56 -3.25
C HIS A 137 -9.17 -2.31 -4.49
N ASP A 138 -9.97 -3.30 -4.87
CA ASP A 138 -10.81 -3.25 -6.07
C ASP A 138 -10.05 -2.66 -7.28
N THR A 139 -8.97 -3.35 -7.68
CA THR A 139 -7.89 -2.87 -8.55
C THR A 139 -8.39 -2.27 -9.88
N MET A 140 -9.55 -2.71 -10.37
CA MET A 140 -10.15 -2.25 -11.62
C MET A 140 -11.17 -1.11 -11.44
N ALA A 141 -11.43 -0.64 -10.22
CA ALA A 141 -12.48 0.33 -9.89
C ALA A 141 -12.15 1.77 -10.35
N PHE A 142 -12.12 1.98 -11.67
CA PHE A 142 -11.78 3.22 -12.35
C PHE A 142 -12.97 4.17 -12.56
N TYR A 143 -14.21 3.69 -12.41
CA TYR A 143 -15.44 4.41 -12.74
C TYR A 143 -16.39 4.51 -11.55
N GLY A 144 -17.42 5.35 -11.69
CA GLY A 144 -18.43 5.56 -10.64
C GLY A 144 -18.03 6.60 -9.59
N TRP A 145 -17.22 7.60 -9.95
CA TRP A 145 -16.91 8.72 -9.07
C TRP A 145 -18.21 9.38 -8.54
N PRO A 146 -18.31 9.71 -7.25
CA PRO A 146 -17.32 9.53 -6.19
C PRO A 146 -17.53 8.26 -5.35
N ILE A 147 -18.57 7.48 -5.64
CA ILE A 147 -19.08 6.41 -4.76
C ILE A 147 -18.29 5.11 -4.96
N SER A 148 -17.94 4.80 -6.21
CA SER A 148 -17.38 3.50 -6.60
C SER A 148 -16.00 3.59 -7.23
N GLN A 149 -15.41 4.78 -7.37
CA GLN A 149 -14.06 4.91 -7.91
C GLN A 149 -13.02 4.76 -6.80
N CYS A 150 -12.26 3.67 -6.79
CA CYS A 150 -11.14 3.44 -5.86
C CYS A 150 -9.77 3.65 -6.51
N GLN A 151 -9.71 3.66 -7.85
CA GLN A 151 -8.47 3.68 -8.61
C GLN A 151 -8.48 4.79 -9.68
N SER A 152 -7.30 5.31 -10.02
CA SER A 152 -7.19 6.31 -11.10
C SER A 152 -7.04 5.66 -12.48
N ARG A 153 -7.75 6.20 -13.48
CA ARG A 153 -7.55 5.83 -14.90
C ARG A 153 -6.14 6.14 -15.42
N SER A 154 -5.41 7.03 -14.76
CA SER A 154 -4.01 7.35 -15.08
C SER A 154 -3.01 6.31 -14.56
N THR A 155 -3.49 5.31 -13.82
CA THR A 155 -2.73 4.17 -13.31
C THR A 155 -3.42 2.87 -13.70
N PRO A 156 -3.48 2.54 -15.01
CA PRO A 156 -4.00 1.24 -15.47
C PRO A 156 -3.16 0.09 -14.89
N LEU A 157 -3.64 -1.14 -15.02
CA LEU A 157 -3.05 -2.32 -14.37
C LEU A 157 -1.53 -2.47 -14.64
N SER A 158 -1.10 -2.32 -15.89
CA SER A 158 0.32 -2.37 -16.26
C SER A 158 1.15 -1.31 -15.54
N THR A 159 0.61 -0.09 -15.39
CA THR A 159 1.26 1.00 -14.65
C THR A 159 1.31 0.71 -13.16
N GLN A 160 0.30 0.06 -12.59
CA GLN A 160 0.31 -0.37 -11.18
C GLN A 160 1.46 -1.37 -10.94
N PHE A 161 1.65 -2.35 -11.83
CA PHE A 161 2.75 -3.32 -11.72
C PHE A 161 4.13 -2.66 -11.79
N LEU A 162 4.33 -1.77 -12.78
CA LEU A 162 5.58 -1.00 -12.91
C LEU A 162 5.83 -0.03 -11.73
N GLN A 163 4.78 0.29 -10.96
CA GLN A 163 4.86 1.13 -9.77
C GLN A 163 5.00 0.34 -8.47
N GLY A 164 5.13 -0.99 -8.52
CA GLY A 164 5.41 -1.84 -7.35
C GLY A 164 4.20 -2.52 -6.73
N ILE A 165 3.02 -2.45 -7.35
CA ILE A 165 1.85 -3.23 -6.90
C ILE A 165 2.08 -4.72 -7.20
N ARG A 166 1.89 -5.56 -6.18
CA ARG A 166 2.06 -7.02 -6.25
C ARG A 166 0.85 -7.80 -5.72
N VAL A 167 -0.12 -7.13 -5.10
CA VAL A 167 -1.39 -7.72 -4.66
C VAL A 167 -2.56 -6.98 -5.30
N ILE A 168 -3.40 -7.69 -6.05
CA ILE A 168 -4.56 -7.09 -6.74
C ILE A 168 -5.86 -7.74 -6.23
N ASP A 169 -6.88 -6.92 -6.00
CA ASP A 169 -8.23 -7.35 -5.63
C ASP A 169 -9.16 -7.18 -6.84
N VAL A 170 -9.47 -8.28 -7.51
CA VAL A 170 -10.27 -8.33 -8.72
C VAL A 170 -11.68 -8.80 -8.39
N ARG A 171 -12.66 -7.89 -8.55
CA ARG A 171 -14.07 -8.19 -8.30
C ARG A 171 -14.80 -8.35 -9.62
N LEU A 172 -15.48 -9.48 -9.81
CA LEU A 172 -16.08 -9.86 -11.09
C LEU A 172 -17.58 -10.11 -10.96
N ALA A 173 -18.29 -9.87 -12.06
CA ALA A 173 -19.67 -10.30 -12.27
C ALA A 173 -19.80 -11.07 -13.60
N VAL A 174 -20.81 -11.93 -13.69
CA VAL A 174 -21.14 -12.71 -14.88
C VAL A 174 -22.11 -11.93 -15.75
N ILE A 175 -21.74 -11.70 -17.02
CA ILE A 175 -22.55 -10.96 -17.98
C ILE A 175 -22.94 -11.89 -19.13
N PRO A 176 -24.24 -12.04 -19.46
CA PRO A 176 -24.67 -12.80 -20.62
C PRO A 176 -24.26 -12.09 -21.91
N VAL A 177 -23.72 -12.84 -22.86
CA VAL A 177 -23.41 -12.38 -24.21
C VAL A 177 -24.66 -12.59 -25.06
N ILE A 178 -25.32 -11.50 -25.43
CA ILE A 178 -26.44 -11.54 -26.37
C ILE A 178 -25.83 -11.67 -27.77
N PRO A 179 -26.10 -12.77 -28.51
CA PRO A 179 -25.66 -12.87 -29.90
C PRO A 179 -26.33 -11.78 -30.72
N VAL A 180 -25.54 -10.89 -31.32
CA VAL A 180 -26.08 -9.93 -32.29
C VAL A 180 -26.54 -10.75 -33.48
N ARG A 181 -27.87 -10.81 -33.71
CA ARG A 181 -28.39 -11.40 -34.96
C ARG A 181 -27.78 -10.63 -36.13
N PRO A 182 -27.23 -11.31 -37.16
CA PRO A 182 -26.79 -10.61 -38.35
C PRO A 182 -27.98 -9.80 -38.90
N PRO A 183 -27.73 -8.59 -39.45
CA PRO A 183 -28.79 -7.84 -40.10
C PRO A 183 -29.45 -8.75 -41.15
N LYS A 184 -30.77 -8.91 -41.08
CA LYS A 184 -31.53 -9.56 -42.16
C LYS A 184 -31.14 -8.84 -43.45
N ALA A 185 -30.70 -9.59 -44.47
CA ALA A 185 -30.49 -9.04 -45.79
C ALA A 185 -31.82 -8.39 -46.23
N SER A 186 -31.92 -7.07 -46.14
CA SER A 186 -33.11 -6.33 -46.51
C SER A 186 -33.14 -6.25 -48.03
N ASN A 187 -34.03 -7.06 -48.62
CA ASN A 187 -34.68 -6.90 -49.91
C ASN A 187 -33.86 -6.22 -51.00
N ALA A 188 -33.10 -7.01 -51.75
CA ALA A 188 -32.77 -6.65 -53.13
C ALA A 188 -34.08 -6.56 -53.95
N ALA A 189 -34.17 -5.53 -54.79
CA ALA A 189 -35.30 -5.17 -55.63
C ALA A 189 -35.77 -6.32 -56.55
N PRO A 190 -37.04 -6.32 -57.01
CA PRO A 190 -37.55 -7.36 -57.89
C PRO A 190 -36.98 -7.17 -59.30
N GLY A 191 -36.24 -8.17 -59.80
CA GLY A 191 -35.72 -8.11 -61.15
C GLY A 191 -35.02 -9.38 -61.61
N ILE A 192 -35.68 -10.07 -62.55
CA ILE A 192 -35.21 -11.05 -63.54
C ILE A 192 -35.70 -12.50 -63.27
N PRO A 193 -36.55 -13.07 -64.14
CA PRO A 193 -36.95 -14.47 -64.08
C PRO A 193 -35.84 -15.37 -64.65
N PHE A 194 -35.39 -16.35 -63.87
CA PHE A 194 -34.59 -17.48 -64.35
C PHE A 194 -35.49 -18.70 -64.64
N PRO A 195 -35.09 -19.59 -65.57
CA PRO A 195 -35.96 -20.61 -66.17
C PRO A 195 -36.22 -21.80 -65.24
N PRO A 196 -37.28 -22.61 -65.49
CA PRO A 196 -37.65 -23.70 -64.60
C PRO A 196 -36.75 -24.91 -64.82
N GLY A 197 -36.17 -25.44 -63.75
CA GLY A 197 -35.35 -26.64 -63.83
C GLY A 197 -34.97 -27.25 -62.48
N LYS A 198 -35.68 -28.34 -62.15
CA LYS A 198 -35.37 -29.39 -61.15
C LYS A 198 -35.62 -29.08 -59.67
N MET A 199 -36.80 -29.53 -59.23
CA MET A 199 -37.03 -30.05 -57.90
C MET A 199 -36.06 -31.20 -57.59
N ALA A 200 -35.42 -31.16 -56.42
CA ALA A 200 -34.97 -32.35 -55.71
C ALA A 200 -34.85 -32.05 -54.20
N GLU A 201 -35.61 -32.85 -53.45
CA GLU A 201 -35.32 -33.34 -52.10
C GLU A 201 -35.20 -32.33 -50.94
N ALA A 202 -36.35 -32.00 -50.36
CA ALA A 202 -36.46 -31.77 -48.93
C ALA A 202 -36.47 -33.13 -48.22
N GLN A 203 -35.32 -33.55 -47.69
CA GLN A 203 -35.27 -34.61 -46.68
C GLN A 203 -35.20 -34.00 -45.28
N ASN A 204 -36.10 -34.51 -44.44
CA ASN A 204 -36.26 -34.20 -43.03
C ASN A 204 -34.95 -34.38 -42.26
N ALA A 205 -34.39 -33.29 -41.76
CA ALA A 205 -33.53 -33.31 -40.59
C ALA A 205 -34.30 -32.61 -39.46
N SER A 206 -35.00 -33.40 -38.65
CA SER A 206 -35.48 -33.00 -37.32
C SER A 206 -34.26 -32.75 -36.44
N ALA A 207 -33.67 -31.57 -36.57
CA ALA A 207 -32.70 -31.06 -35.62
C ALA A 207 -33.49 -30.66 -34.36
N GLU A 208 -33.43 -31.51 -33.33
CA GLU A 208 -33.69 -31.08 -31.95
C GLU A 208 -32.88 -29.82 -31.71
N THR A 209 -33.57 -28.69 -31.72
CA THR A 209 -32.95 -27.39 -31.57
C THR A 209 -32.69 -27.20 -30.09
N SER A 210 -31.63 -27.83 -29.56
CA SER A 210 -31.10 -27.47 -28.25
C SER A 210 -30.82 -25.97 -28.30
N LEU A 211 -31.56 -25.18 -27.50
CA LEU A 211 -31.32 -23.74 -27.39
C LEU A 211 -29.81 -23.53 -27.15
N PRO A 212 -29.16 -22.64 -27.91
CA PRO A 212 -27.73 -22.42 -27.74
C PRO A 212 -27.46 -22.04 -26.29
N THR A 213 -26.55 -22.77 -25.64
CA THR A 213 -26.14 -22.47 -24.27
C THR A 213 -25.77 -20.98 -24.19
N PRO A 214 -26.34 -20.23 -23.24
CA PRO A 214 -26.03 -18.80 -23.12
C PRO A 214 -24.52 -18.63 -22.94
N GLN A 215 -23.90 -17.84 -23.81
CA GLN A 215 -22.50 -17.48 -23.68
C GLN A 215 -22.38 -16.44 -22.56
N TYR A 216 -21.38 -16.58 -21.71
CA TYR A 216 -21.12 -15.67 -20.59
C TYR A 216 -19.74 -15.04 -20.70
N LYS A 217 -19.57 -13.86 -20.10
CA LYS A 217 -18.27 -13.21 -19.90
C LYS A 217 -18.14 -12.72 -18.47
N LEU A 218 -16.92 -12.75 -17.96
CA LEU A 218 -16.57 -12.15 -16.68
C LEU A 218 -16.05 -10.73 -16.89
N VAL A 219 -16.63 -9.78 -16.16
CA VAL A 219 -16.27 -8.36 -16.25
C VAL A 219 -16.04 -7.82 -14.84
N ALA A 220 -15.08 -6.91 -14.70
CA ALA A 220 -14.81 -6.23 -13.43
C ALA A 220 -15.96 -5.31 -12.99
N TYR A 221 -16.31 -5.35 -11.71
CA TYR A 221 -17.41 -4.62 -11.08
C TYR A 221 -17.03 -4.08 -9.71
N HIS A 222 -17.65 -2.98 -9.30
CA HIS A 222 -17.64 -2.50 -7.91
C HIS A 222 -19.08 -2.22 -7.46
N GLY A 223 -19.61 -3.06 -6.58
CA GLY A 223 -21.04 -3.15 -6.34
C GLY A 223 -21.81 -3.33 -7.64
N ILE A 224 -22.79 -2.47 -7.88
CA ILE A 224 -23.61 -2.48 -9.11
C ILE A 224 -22.94 -1.79 -10.32
N TYR A 225 -21.77 -1.18 -10.16
CA TYR A 225 -21.17 -0.36 -11.20
C TYR A 225 -20.14 -1.13 -12.04
N PRO A 226 -20.33 -1.24 -13.37
CA PRO A 226 -19.39 -1.91 -14.25
C PRO A 226 -18.10 -1.11 -14.40
N GLN A 227 -16.97 -1.79 -14.29
CA GLN A 227 -15.64 -1.20 -14.44
C GLN A 227 -15.07 -1.36 -15.86
N ARG A 228 -15.88 -1.89 -16.78
CA ARG A 228 -15.62 -1.97 -18.23
C ARG A 228 -14.33 -2.72 -18.61
N THR A 229 -13.82 -3.57 -17.72
CA THR A 229 -12.60 -4.35 -17.94
C THR A 229 -12.95 -5.84 -17.92
N PRO A 230 -12.89 -6.55 -19.06
CA PRO A 230 -13.07 -8.00 -19.11
C PRO A 230 -11.98 -8.74 -18.33
N PHE A 231 -12.31 -9.91 -17.75
CA PHE A 231 -11.34 -10.69 -16.98
C PHE A 231 -10.16 -11.17 -17.84
N SER A 232 -10.40 -11.58 -19.08
CA SER A 232 -9.34 -11.90 -20.06
C SER A 232 -8.30 -10.78 -20.23
N THR A 233 -8.71 -9.51 -20.17
CA THR A 233 -7.77 -8.36 -20.27
C THR A 233 -6.87 -8.26 -19.04
N ILE A 234 -7.42 -8.55 -17.86
CA ILE A 234 -6.66 -8.61 -16.60
C ILE A 234 -5.63 -9.74 -16.67
N LEU A 235 -6.07 -10.94 -17.05
CA LEU A 235 -5.22 -12.13 -17.21
C LEU A 235 -4.08 -11.90 -18.20
N SER A 236 -4.39 -11.30 -19.36
CA SER A 236 -3.39 -10.97 -20.38
C SER A 236 -2.35 -9.97 -19.85
N SER A 237 -2.78 -8.97 -19.07
CA SER A 237 -1.88 -7.98 -18.47
C SER A 237 -0.95 -8.61 -17.42
N ILE A 238 -1.45 -9.55 -16.63
CA ILE A 238 -0.65 -10.31 -15.66
C ILE A 238 0.40 -11.14 -16.39
N HIS A 239 -0.01 -11.91 -17.40
CA HIS A 239 0.90 -12.72 -18.21
C HIS A 239 1.99 -11.84 -18.83
N THR A 240 1.62 -10.76 -19.52
CA THR A 240 2.59 -9.83 -20.15
C THR A 240 3.61 -9.30 -19.14
N PHE A 241 3.20 -8.94 -17.93
CA PHE A 241 4.14 -8.47 -16.90
C PHE A 241 5.06 -9.59 -16.42
N LEU A 242 4.51 -10.73 -16.02
CA LEU A 242 5.27 -11.86 -15.47
C LEU A 242 6.17 -12.54 -16.51
N THR A 243 5.93 -12.36 -17.80
CA THR A 243 6.85 -12.84 -18.86
C THR A 243 7.80 -11.76 -19.37
N SER A 244 7.69 -10.52 -18.89
CA SER A 244 8.58 -9.42 -19.30
C SER A 244 9.95 -9.50 -18.60
N PRO A 245 11.01 -8.92 -19.17
CA PRO A 245 12.32 -8.86 -18.51
C PRO A 245 12.28 -8.20 -17.11
N ALA A 246 11.39 -7.23 -16.90
CA ALA A 246 11.23 -6.56 -15.61
C ALA A 246 10.45 -7.41 -14.59
N GLY A 247 9.45 -8.18 -15.04
CA GLY A 247 8.52 -8.89 -14.16
C GLY A 247 8.77 -10.39 -14.00
N CYS A 248 9.68 -11.00 -14.77
CA CYS A 248 9.89 -12.46 -14.74
C CYS A 248 10.47 -13.01 -13.43
N LYS A 249 11.07 -12.14 -12.61
CA LYS A 249 11.50 -12.46 -11.24
C LYS A 249 10.52 -11.98 -10.18
N GLU A 250 9.41 -11.37 -10.57
CA GLU A 250 8.36 -10.89 -9.67
C GLU A 250 7.26 -11.94 -9.52
N THR A 251 6.30 -11.68 -8.64
CA THR A 251 5.08 -12.48 -8.49
C THR A 251 3.88 -11.56 -8.30
N ILE A 252 2.68 -12.01 -8.68
CA ILE A 252 1.43 -11.30 -8.43
C ILE A 252 0.54 -12.19 -7.55
N VAL A 253 0.02 -11.65 -6.46
CA VAL A 253 -1.10 -12.26 -5.73
C VAL A 253 -2.40 -11.66 -6.28
N MET A 254 -3.27 -12.50 -6.81
CA MET A 254 -4.58 -12.07 -7.31
C MET A 254 -5.70 -12.60 -6.40
N SER A 255 -6.29 -11.69 -5.63
CA SER A 255 -7.58 -11.90 -4.97
C SER A 255 -8.70 -11.84 -6.00
N ILE A 256 -9.55 -12.86 -6.06
CA ILE A 256 -10.79 -12.84 -6.87
C ILE A 256 -11.99 -12.92 -5.93
N LYS A 257 -12.97 -12.03 -6.13
CA LYS A 257 -14.25 -12.04 -5.41
C LYS A 257 -15.41 -11.92 -6.40
N GLN A 258 -16.49 -12.67 -6.15
CA GLN A 258 -17.76 -12.50 -6.85
C GLN A 258 -18.51 -11.27 -6.33
N GLU A 259 -18.98 -10.42 -7.25
CA GLU A 259 -19.72 -9.19 -6.92
C GLU A 259 -21.24 -9.32 -7.12
N ASP A 260 -21.69 -10.20 -8.02
CA ASP A 260 -23.09 -10.45 -8.37
C ASP A 260 -23.70 -11.67 -7.67
N PHE A 261 -23.25 -11.99 -6.47
CA PHE A 261 -23.62 -13.19 -5.70
C PHE A 261 -25.12 -13.33 -5.39
N THR A 262 -25.89 -12.24 -5.52
CA THR A 262 -27.35 -12.25 -5.33
C THR A 262 -28.11 -12.71 -6.57
N VAL A 263 -27.46 -12.77 -7.74
CA VAL A 263 -28.08 -13.09 -9.03
C VAL A 263 -27.44 -14.32 -9.67
N THR A 264 -26.12 -14.45 -9.60
CA THR A 264 -25.38 -15.56 -10.22
C THR A 264 -24.97 -16.57 -9.15
N SER A 265 -25.24 -17.86 -9.40
CA SER A 265 -24.80 -18.92 -8.49
C SER A 265 -23.27 -18.97 -8.38
N GLY A 266 -22.78 -19.24 -7.15
CA GLY A 266 -21.35 -19.37 -6.89
C GLY A 266 -20.67 -20.48 -7.69
N THR A 267 -21.39 -21.57 -7.97
CA THR A 267 -20.93 -22.68 -8.82
C THR A 267 -20.71 -22.22 -10.26
N LEU A 268 -21.68 -21.51 -10.86
CA LEU A 268 -21.53 -20.97 -12.21
C LEU A 268 -20.38 -19.98 -12.28
N PHE A 269 -20.28 -19.05 -11.32
CA PHE A 269 -19.18 -18.10 -11.25
C PHE A 269 -17.82 -18.80 -11.15
N SER A 270 -17.70 -19.77 -10.23
CA SER A 270 -16.46 -20.51 -9.99
C SER A 270 -15.98 -21.24 -11.24
N ARG A 271 -16.90 -21.93 -11.92
CA ARG A 271 -16.62 -22.62 -13.19
C ARG A 271 -16.13 -21.64 -14.26
N LEU A 272 -16.83 -20.52 -14.44
CA LEU A 272 -16.45 -19.51 -15.45
C LEU A 272 -15.09 -18.88 -15.16
N VAL A 273 -14.75 -18.64 -13.89
CA VAL A 273 -13.43 -18.13 -13.49
C VAL A 273 -12.35 -19.14 -13.87
N ARG A 274 -12.54 -20.41 -13.50
CA ARG A 274 -11.60 -21.49 -13.86
C ARG A 274 -11.39 -21.57 -15.37
N GLU A 275 -12.47 -21.67 -16.12
CA GLU A 275 -12.41 -21.83 -17.57
C GLU A 275 -11.75 -20.62 -18.28
N GLU A 276 -12.02 -19.39 -17.83
CA GLU A 276 -11.37 -18.20 -18.40
C GLU A 276 -9.87 -18.19 -18.09
N ILE A 277 -9.47 -18.63 -16.88
CA ILE A 277 -8.05 -18.78 -16.53
C ILE A 277 -7.39 -19.83 -17.43
N GLN A 278 -7.96 -21.01 -17.58
CA GLN A 278 -7.40 -22.09 -18.40
C GLN A 278 -7.25 -21.68 -19.88
N ARG A 279 -8.19 -20.88 -20.41
CA ARG A 279 -8.12 -20.36 -21.79
C ARG A 279 -7.15 -19.19 -21.97
N SER A 280 -6.72 -18.56 -20.90
CA SER A 280 -5.86 -17.36 -20.97
C SER A 280 -4.39 -17.70 -21.26
N PRO A 281 -3.59 -16.73 -21.74
CA PRO A 281 -2.14 -16.92 -21.88
C PRO A 281 -1.49 -17.29 -20.53
N GLY A 282 -0.76 -18.40 -20.51
CA GLY A 282 -0.18 -18.96 -19.29
C GLY A 282 -1.19 -19.62 -18.35
N GLY A 283 -2.42 -19.89 -18.81
CA GLY A 283 -3.42 -20.67 -18.09
C GLY A 283 -2.94 -22.09 -17.78
N PHE A 284 -3.43 -22.65 -16.68
CA PHE A 284 -3.17 -24.04 -16.32
C PHE A 284 -4.07 -25.01 -17.12
N LYS A 285 -3.74 -26.30 -17.07
CA LYS A 285 -4.55 -27.41 -17.58
C LYS A 285 -4.79 -28.40 -16.47
N ASP A 286 -5.93 -29.07 -16.51
CA ASP A 286 -6.23 -30.18 -15.63
C ASP A 286 -5.25 -31.34 -15.91
N THR A 287 -5.03 -32.20 -14.91
CA THR A 287 -4.08 -33.32 -14.99
C THR A 287 -4.42 -34.26 -16.16
N ASP A 288 -3.41 -34.64 -16.94
CA ASP A 288 -3.59 -35.58 -18.05
C ASP A 288 -3.74 -37.05 -17.58
N ASP A 289 -4.11 -37.95 -18.48
CA ASP A 289 -4.28 -39.39 -18.17
C ASP A 289 -2.99 -40.07 -17.63
N LYS A 290 -1.83 -39.41 -17.79
CA LYS A 290 -0.52 -39.87 -17.32
C LYS A 290 -0.12 -39.26 -15.97
N GLY A 291 -0.97 -38.41 -15.39
CA GLY A 291 -0.69 -37.74 -14.11
C GLY A 291 0.16 -36.48 -14.22
N ASN A 292 0.44 -35.96 -15.42
CA ASN A 292 1.22 -34.73 -15.59
C ASN A 292 0.36 -33.50 -15.32
N ARG A 293 0.91 -32.54 -14.57
CA ARG A 293 0.27 -31.26 -14.26
C ARG A 293 0.95 -30.13 -15.04
N ASP A 294 0.18 -29.32 -15.76
CA ASP A 294 0.63 -28.08 -16.40
C ASP A 294 -0.05 -26.90 -15.70
N LEU A 295 0.66 -26.27 -14.77
CA LEU A 295 0.12 -25.13 -14.01
C LEU A 295 0.31 -23.79 -14.72
N GLY A 296 0.97 -23.75 -15.89
CA GLY A 296 1.31 -22.51 -16.57
C GLY A 296 2.02 -21.51 -15.63
N ILE A 297 1.51 -20.28 -15.56
CA ILE A 297 2.00 -19.24 -14.64
C ILE A 297 1.27 -19.23 -13.30
N TRP A 298 0.56 -20.28 -12.90
CA TRP A 298 -0.28 -20.25 -11.69
C TRP A 298 0.31 -21.01 -10.52
N PHE A 299 0.11 -20.46 -9.33
CA PHE A 299 0.29 -21.16 -8.08
C PHE A 299 -1.09 -21.37 -7.44
N LEU A 300 -1.52 -22.63 -7.38
CA LEU A 300 -2.88 -23.04 -6.99
C LEU A 300 -2.91 -23.91 -5.73
N GLU A 301 -1.77 -24.20 -5.12
CA GLU A 301 -1.75 -24.99 -3.88
C GLU A 301 -2.34 -24.18 -2.71
N ASN A 302 -3.14 -24.84 -1.88
CA ASN A 302 -3.76 -24.23 -0.70
C ASN A 302 -2.77 -24.04 0.46
N ARG A 303 -1.79 -23.14 0.26
CA ARG A 303 -0.76 -22.71 1.22
C ARG A 303 -0.14 -21.38 0.78
N VAL A 304 0.67 -20.76 1.64
CA VAL A 304 1.51 -19.61 1.24
C VAL A 304 2.84 -20.12 0.65
N PRO A 305 3.21 -19.73 -0.58
CA PRO A 305 4.47 -20.15 -1.19
C PRO A 305 5.68 -19.38 -0.67
N THR A 306 6.87 -19.93 -0.93
CA THR A 306 8.11 -19.14 -0.89
C THR A 306 8.18 -18.21 -2.10
N LEU A 307 9.04 -17.20 -2.04
CA LEU A 307 9.25 -16.26 -3.12
C LEU A 307 9.78 -16.99 -4.35
N GLY A 308 10.73 -17.91 -4.19
CA GLY A 308 11.29 -18.71 -5.29
C GLY A 308 10.23 -19.54 -6.02
N GLU A 309 9.29 -20.14 -5.29
CA GLU A 309 8.17 -20.88 -5.89
C GLU A 309 7.19 -19.98 -6.67
N ALA A 310 7.06 -18.73 -6.23
CA ALA A 310 6.10 -17.76 -6.73
C ALA A 310 6.63 -16.88 -7.88
N ARG A 311 7.95 -16.78 -8.09
CA ARG A 311 8.53 -15.98 -9.17
C ARG A 311 8.01 -16.42 -10.54
N GLY A 312 7.69 -15.44 -11.37
CA GLY A 312 7.09 -15.65 -12.69
C GLY A 312 5.65 -16.19 -12.64
N LYS A 313 5.04 -16.29 -11.44
CA LYS A 313 3.71 -16.86 -11.24
C LYS A 313 2.72 -15.88 -10.61
N CYS A 314 1.45 -16.15 -10.87
CA CYS A 314 0.28 -15.58 -10.23
C CYS A 314 -0.22 -16.52 -9.12
N VAL A 315 -0.17 -16.07 -7.87
CA VAL A 315 -0.71 -16.76 -6.71
C VAL A 315 -2.19 -16.41 -6.58
N LEU A 316 -3.06 -17.43 -6.63
CA LEU A 316 -4.49 -17.22 -6.48
C LEU A 316 -4.86 -17.06 -5.00
N LEU A 317 -5.62 -16.01 -4.68
CA LEU A 317 -6.37 -15.85 -3.43
C LEU A 317 -7.87 -15.89 -3.77
N SER A 318 -8.53 -17.01 -3.48
CA SER A 318 -9.90 -17.26 -3.93
C SER A 318 -10.92 -16.88 -2.85
N ARG A 319 -11.59 -15.74 -3.03
CA ARG A 319 -12.73 -15.30 -2.19
C ARG A 319 -14.07 -15.63 -2.87
N PHE A 320 -14.13 -16.79 -3.52
CA PHE A 320 -15.28 -17.33 -4.24
C PHE A 320 -15.24 -18.87 -4.23
N GLY A 321 -16.34 -19.52 -4.62
CA GLY A 321 -16.40 -20.97 -4.84
C GLY A 321 -16.50 -21.78 -3.54
N ILE A 322 -17.69 -21.79 -2.95
CA ILE A 322 -17.96 -22.36 -1.61
C ILE A 322 -17.68 -23.87 -1.54
N GLU A 323 -17.95 -24.63 -2.60
CA GLU A 323 -17.90 -26.09 -2.59
C GLU A 323 -16.62 -26.68 -3.19
N GLY A 324 -15.82 -25.88 -3.90
CA GLY A 324 -14.59 -26.33 -4.57
C GLY A 324 -14.79 -27.30 -5.74
N ALA A 325 -15.96 -27.93 -5.91
CA ALA A 325 -16.22 -29.01 -6.87
C ALA A 325 -15.88 -28.69 -8.33
N GLU A 326 -15.88 -27.40 -8.70
CA GLU A 326 -15.52 -26.96 -10.04
C GLU A 326 -14.00 -26.99 -10.30
N TRP A 327 -13.15 -27.26 -9.31
CA TRP A 327 -11.70 -27.23 -9.41
C TRP A 327 -11.09 -28.61 -9.13
N GLU A 328 -10.04 -28.96 -9.86
CA GLU A 328 -9.28 -30.18 -9.59
C GLU A 328 -8.66 -30.09 -8.18
N GLY A 329 -8.87 -31.12 -7.36
CA GLY A 329 -8.47 -31.11 -5.95
C GLY A 329 -9.41 -30.32 -5.02
N GLY A 330 -10.53 -29.80 -5.53
CA GLY A 330 -11.47 -29.01 -4.71
C GLY A 330 -10.82 -27.73 -4.19
N TRP A 331 -11.00 -27.43 -2.90
CA TRP A 331 -10.35 -26.28 -2.25
C TRP A 331 -8.81 -26.32 -2.34
N GLU A 332 -8.22 -27.51 -2.49
CA GLU A 332 -6.77 -27.69 -2.56
C GLU A 332 -6.16 -27.17 -3.89
N GLY A 333 -6.99 -27.01 -4.92
CA GLY A 333 -6.61 -26.43 -6.21
C GLY A 333 -7.04 -24.98 -6.40
N MET A 334 -7.55 -24.32 -5.35
CA MET A 334 -8.07 -22.94 -5.44
C MET A 334 -7.09 -21.89 -4.89
N GLY A 335 -5.82 -22.23 -4.73
CA GLY A 335 -4.81 -21.37 -4.12
C GLY A 335 -5.13 -21.09 -2.66
N ILE A 336 -4.81 -19.89 -2.20
CA ILE A 336 -5.11 -19.44 -0.84
C ILE A 336 -6.63 -19.24 -0.71
N HIS A 337 -7.32 -20.13 0.01
CA HIS A 337 -8.78 -20.15 0.08
C HIS A 337 -9.31 -19.98 1.51
N PRO A 338 -9.74 -18.77 1.92
CA PRO A 338 -10.40 -18.56 3.21
C PRO A 338 -11.83 -19.14 3.22
N LEU A 339 -12.13 -20.00 4.19
CA LEU A 339 -13.48 -20.56 4.38
C LEU A 339 -14.49 -19.56 4.97
N HIS A 340 -13.99 -18.53 5.65
CA HIS A 340 -14.82 -17.51 6.27
C HIS A 340 -14.17 -16.14 6.19
N TRP A 341 -14.96 -15.11 5.87
CA TRP A 341 -14.53 -13.72 5.80
C TRP A 341 -15.59 -12.82 6.46
N PRO A 342 -15.44 -12.51 7.76
CA PRO A 342 -16.37 -11.66 8.48
C PRO A 342 -16.63 -10.32 7.80
N ASN A 343 -17.89 -9.89 7.81
CA ASN A 343 -18.32 -8.67 7.14
C ASN A 343 -17.91 -7.42 7.93
N SER A 344 -16.94 -6.66 7.43
CA SER A 344 -16.50 -5.37 7.99
C SER A 344 -16.15 -5.42 9.50
N GLU A 345 -15.51 -6.52 9.94
CA GLU A 345 -15.08 -6.69 11.34
C GLU A 345 -14.03 -5.64 11.72
N LYS A 346 -14.38 -4.77 12.68
CA LYS A 346 -13.57 -3.63 13.09
C LYS A 346 -12.25 -4.04 13.72
N ARG A 347 -12.23 -5.14 14.47
CA ARG A 347 -11.04 -5.60 15.21
C ARG A 347 -10.12 -6.52 14.39
N GLY A 348 -10.52 -6.81 13.15
CA GLY A 348 -9.92 -7.85 12.33
C GLY A 348 -10.20 -9.26 12.88
N PHE A 349 -9.70 -10.26 12.15
CA PHE A 349 -9.96 -11.66 12.45
C PHE A 349 -8.78 -12.54 12.04
N VAL A 350 -8.65 -13.71 12.67
CA VAL A 350 -7.62 -14.72 12.35
C VAL A 350 -8.28 -15.92 11.71
N TRP A 351 -7.62 -16.48 10.71
CA TRP A 351 -7.96 -17.77 10.12
C TRP A 351 -6.67 -18.54 9.83
N TYR A 352 -6.76 -19.86 9.80
CA TYR A 352 -5.59 -20.73 9.68
C TYR A 352 -5.56 -21.41 8.30
N LEU A 353 -4.38 -21.39 7.69
CA LEU A 353 -4.11 -22.01 6.40
C LEU A 353 -2.93 -22.98 6.57
N LYS A 354 -3.25 -24.27 6.80
CA LYS A 354 -2.26 -25.36 6.92
C LYS A 354 -1.03 -24.99 7.78
N GLY A 355 -1.26 -24.58 9.01
CA GLY A 355 -0.18 -24.17 9.94
C GLY A 355 0.35 -22.75 9.72
N THR A 356 -0.22 -21.97 8.79
CA THR A 356 0.04 -20.53 8.69
C THR A 356 -1.11 -19.75 9.32
N ALA A 357 -0.83 -18.92 10.33
CA ALA A 357 -1.81 -18.00 10.88
C ALA A 357 -1.97 -16.78 9.97
N ILE A 358 -3.20 -16.51 9.51
CA ILE A 358 -3.49 -15.36 8.65
C ILE A 358 -4.31 -14.34 9.44
N ARG A 359 -3.71 -13.16 9.67
CA ARG A 359 -4.31 -12.03 10.36
C ARG A 359 -4.87 -11.05 9.34
N THR A 360 -6.19 -10.90 9.28
CA THR A 360 -6.84 -10.03 8.31
C THR A 360 -7.53 -8.86 8.99
N HIS A 361 -7.26 -7.63 8.52
CA HIS A 361 -7.99 -6.43 8.89
C HIS A 361 -8.74 -5.84 7.67
N ASP A 362 -10.06 -5.96 7.67
CA ASP A 362 -10.95 -5.50 6.58
C ASP A 362 -12.15 -4.70 7.12
N TRP A 363 -11.89 -3.72 8.00
CA TRP A 363 -12.92 -2.78 8.46
C TRP A 363 -13.23 -1.73 7.39
N TYR A 364 -14.03 -2.06 6.38
CA TYR A 364 -14.31 -1.15 5.28
C TYR A 364 -15.49 -0.20 5.56
N ALA A 365 -16.49 -0.60 6.37
CA ALA A 365 -17.68 0.21 6.65
C ALA A 365 -17.44 1.17 7.83
N ILE A 366 -16.74 2.28 7.57
CA ILE A 366 -16.47 3.30 8.58
C ILE A 366 -17.67 4.27 8.73
N PRO A 367 -18.09 4.68 9.93
CA PRO A 367 -19.28 5.53 10.10
C PRO A 367 -19.21 6.88 9.39
N SER A 368 -18.03 7.52 9.33
CA SER A 368 -17.80 8.80 8.65
C SER A 368 -16.31 9.07 8.47
N PHE A 369 -15.97 10.17 7.79
CA PHE A 369 -14.58 10.67 7.71
C PHE A 369 -13.91 10.91 9.07
N LEU A 370 -14.68 11.07 10.17
CA LEU A 370 -14.12 11.20 11.52
C LEU A 370 -13.47 9.90 12.02
N SER A 371 -13.81 8.75 11.43
CA SER A 371 -13.23 7.46 11.75
C SER A 371 -11.92 7.18 11.00
N ILE A 372 -11.48 8.05 10.08
CA ILE A 372 -10.24 7.89 9.32
C ILE A 372 -9.01 7.67 10.22
N PRO A 373 -8.80 8.44 11.32
CA PRO A 373 -7.66 8.21 12.21
C PRO A 373 -7.68 6.82 12.84
N GLU A 374 -8.84 6.38 13.31
CA GLU A 374 -9.01 5.06 13.94
C GLU A 374 -8.82 3.94 12.92
N LYS A 375 -9.45 4.04 11.75
CA LYS A 375 -9.25 3.10 10.63
C LYS A 375 -7.78 2.98 10.27
N THR A 376 -7.07 4.11 10.14
CA THR A 376 -5.64 4.12 9.84
C THR A 376 -4.89 3.33 10.92
N ALA A 377 -5.06 3.68 12.20
CA ALA A 377 -4.36 3.03 13.30
C ALA A 377 -4.58 1.52 13.35
N LEU A 378 -5.83 1.06 13.28
CA LEU A 378 -6.15 -0.37 13.30
C LEU A 378 -5.57 -1.11 12.08
N SER A 379 -5.69 -0.51 10.90
CA SER A 379 -5.17 -1.10 9.65
C SER A 379 -3.65 -1.15 9.54
N THR A 380 -2.92 -0.30 10.28
CA THR A 380 -1.46 -0.35 10.34
C THR A 380 -0.95 -1.26 11.45
N LEU A 381 -1.68 -1.38 12.57
CA LEU A 381 -1.28 -2.24 13.70
C LEU A 381 -1.17 -3.71 13.31
N VAL A 382 -2.05 -4.22 12.44
CA VAL A 382 -1.98 -5.62 11.96
C VAL A 382 -0.68 -5.93 11.21
N LEU A 383 -0.01 -4.92 10.63
CA LEU A 383 1.26 -5.11 9.92
C LEU A 383 2.46 -5.29 10.88
N GLN A 384 2.28 -5.03 12.18
CA GLN A 384 3.29 -5.25 13.21
C GLN A 384 3.12 -6.64 13.81
N PRO A 385 4.06 -7.58 13.57
CA PRO A 385 3.92 -8.98 14.00
C PRO A 385 3.75 -9.18 15.51
N SER A 386 4.40 -8.32 16.30
CA SER A 386 4.39 -8.37 17.77
C SER A 386 3.07 -7.92 18.39
N VAL A 387 2.18 -7.30 17.61
CA VAL A 387 0.88 -6.85 18.12
C VAL A 387 -0.06 -8.06 18.26
N PRO A 388 -0.64 -8.30 19.46
CA PRO A 388 -1.67 -9.32 19.65
C PRO A 388 -2.87 -9.10 18.72
N PHE A 389 -3.41 -10.18 18.18
CA PHE A 389 -4.48 -10.11 17.18
C PHE A 389 -5.46 -11.30 17.33
N PRO A 390 -6.79 -11.14 17.19
CA PRO A 390 -7.53 -9.91 16.85
C PRO A 390 -7.35 -8.76 17.86
N LEU A 391 -7.59 -7.52 17.42
CA LEU A 391 -7.32 -6.35 18.25
C LEU A 391 -8.30 -6.27 19.43
N THR A 392 -7.81 -6.48 20.65
CA THR A 392 -8.57 -6.29 21.90
C THR A 392 -8.20 -4.96 22.56
N PHE A 393 -9.18 -4.24 23.11
CA PHE A 393 -8.97 -2.94 23.76
C PHE A 393 -9.27 -2.97 25.28
N PRO A 394 -8.44 -2.34 26.14
CA PRO A 394 -7.17 -1.69 25.78
C PRO A 394 -6.17 -2.70 25.22
N LEU A 395 -5.29 -2.26 24.30
CA LEU A 395 -4.27 -3.15 23.72
C LEU A 395 -3.49 -3.79 24.86
N ALA A 396 -3.37 -5.11 24.86
CA ALA A 396 -2.57 -5.80 25.86
C ALA A 396 -1.12 -5.26 25.78
N PRO A 397 -0.45 -5.02 26.91
CA PRO A 397 0.95 -4.60 26.88
C PRO A 397 1.78 -5.64 26.11
N PRO A 398 2.81 -5.21 25.35
CA PRO A 398 3.71 -6.13 24.70
C PRO A 398 4.34 -7.06 25.76
N ALA A 399 4.51 -8.33 25.42
CA ALA A 399 5.18 -9.28 26.31
C ALA A 399 6.57 -8.72 26.69
N PRO A 400 7.02 -8.88 27.96
CA PRO A 400 8.29 -8.33 28.41
C PRO A 400 9.45 -8.91 27.58
N GLU A 401 10.25 -8.03 26.99
CA GLU A 401 11.52 -8.39 26.34
C GLU A 401 12.46 -8.98 27.41
N GLY A 402 12.74 -10.28 27.33
CA GLY A 402 13.72 -10.96 28.20
C GLY A 402 13.18 -12.01 29.17
N GLY A 403 11.88 -12.31 29.16
CA GLY A 403 11.42 -13.63 29.63
C GLY A 403 11.75 -14.67 28.55
N GLU A 404 12.12 -15.90 28.92
CA GLU A 404 12.08 -17.01 27.96
C GLU A 404 10.74 -16.94 27.25
N GLU A 405 10.77 -16.59 25.96
CA GLU A 405 9.61 -16.65 25.11
C GLU A 405 9.18 -18.12 25.14
N LYS A 406 8.22 -18.46 26.00
CA LYS A 406 7.24 -19.45 25.60
C LYS A 406 6.47 -18.78 24.48
N GLU A 407 7.06 -18.88 23.28
CA GLU A 407 6.39 -18.84 21.99
C GLU A 407 4.95 -19.26 22.25
N GLY A 408 4.00 -18.34 22.04
CA GLY A 408 2.59 -18.64 22.29
C GLY A 408 2.21 -19.82 21.41
N ALA A 409 2.22 -21.04 21.98
CA ALA A 409 1.87 -22.29 21.31
C ALA A 409 2.15 -22.29 19.78
N GLY A 410 3.43 -22.35 19.40
CA GLY A 410 3.91 -22.53 18.01
C GLY A 410 4.31 -21.21 17.34
N GLY A 411 5.56 -20.95 16.97
CA GLY A 411 6.30 -21.72 15.96
C GLY A 411 5.77 -21.52 14.53
N ASP A 412 4.54 -21.02 14.37
CA ASP A 412 3.80 -21.07 13.12
C ASP A 412 4.07 -19.82 12.24
N PRO A 413 4.33 -20.01 10.93
CA PRO A 413 4.42 -18.91 9.97
C PRO A 413 3.17 -18.01 10.00
N MET A 414 3.36 -16.71 9.76
CA MET A 414 2.26 -15.74 9.86
C MET A 414 2.23 -14.78 8.69
N LEU A 415 1.03 -14.62 8.10
CA LEU A 415 0.72 -13.65 7.06
C LEU A 415 -0.26 -12.60 7.59
N ASN A 416 0.09 -11.32 7.44
CA ASN A 416 -0.82 -10.20 7.71
C ASN A 416 -1.44 -9.71 6.40
N ILE A 417 -2.75 -9.45 6.37
CA ILE A 417 -3.46 -8.85 5.25
C ILE A 417 -4.25 -7.64 5.78
N THR A 418 -4.06 -6.47 5.18
CA THR A 418 -4.77 -5.26 5.59
C THR A 418 -5.36 -4.53 4.40
N TYR A 419 -6.63 -4.15 4.54
CA TYR A 419 -7.28 -3.21 3.65
C TYR A 419 -7.22 -1.83 4.29
N LEU A 420 -6.48 -0.93 3.65
CA LEU A 420 -6.40 0.49 4.00
C LEU A 420 -7.64 1.25 3.50
N SER A 421 -8.30 0.73 2.47
CA SER A 421 -9.55 1.28 1.94
C SER A 421 -10.68 1.19 2.96
N ALA A 422 -11.59 2.15 2.88
CA ALA A 422 -12.84 2.19 3.63
C ALA A 422 -13.81 3.16 2.96
N ALA A 423 -15.09 2.92 3.13
CA ALA A 423 -16.13 3.79 2.62
C ALA A 423 -17.44 3.65 3.40
N MET A 424 -18.24 4.70 3.35
CA MET A 424 -19.64 4.71 3.72
C MET A 424 -20.32 5.88 3.01
N PHE A 425 -21.41 5.61 2.31
CA PHE A 425 -22.21 6.67 1.72
C PHE A 425 -23.15 7.28 2.79
N PRO A 426 -23.31 8.62 2.86
CA PRO A 426 -22.65 9.66 2.07
C PRO A 426 -21.40 10.27 2.75
N LEU A 427 -21.10 9.91 4.01
CA LEU A 427 -20.17 10.66 4.88
C LEU A 427 -18.70 10.22 4.80
N ALA A 428 -18.37 9.20 4.01
CA ALA A 428 -17.03 8.66 3.84
C ALA A 428 -16.88 8.06 2.43
N LEU A 429 -16.85 8.91 1.40
CA LEU A 429 -16.67 8.45 0.02
C LEU A 429 -15.22 7.97 -0.21
N PRO A 430 -14.98 6.88 -0.98
CA PRO A 430 -13.65 6.29 -1.11
C PRO A 430 -12.53 7.29 -1.48
N PRO A 431 -12.70 8.17 -2.50
CA PRO A 431 -11.66 9.15 -2.83
C PRO A 431 -11.36 10.10 -1.67
N THR A 432 -12.37 10.48 -0.90
CA THR A 432 -12.23 11.39 0.25
C THR A 432 -11.56 10.69 1.43
N VAL A 433 -11.87 9.42 1.67
CA VAL A 433 -11.24 8.61 2.72
C VAL A 433 -9.76 8.38 2.41
N ALA A 434 -9.43 8.02 1.18
CA ALA A 434 -8.07 7.76 0.76
C ALA A 434 -7.19 9.02 0.72
N LYS A 435 -7.68 10.10 0.09
CA LYS A 435 -6.92 11.34 -0.18
C LYS A 435 -7.01 12.36 0.95
N GLY A 436 -8.11 12.36 1.69
CA GLY A 436 -8.48 13.46 2.56
C GLY A 436 -9.20 14.59 1.81
N ALA A 437 -9.44 15.69 2.51
CA ALA A 437 -10.09 16.87 1.95
C ALA A 437 -9.54 18.17 2.56
N GLY A 438 -9.58 19.26 1.79
CA GLY A 438 -9.18 20.60 2.22
C GLY A 438 -7.65 20.80 2.28
N TRP A 439 -7.21 21.56 3.28
CA TRP A 439 -5.82 21.90 3.59
C TRP A 439 -5.42 21.44 4.99
N PRO A 440 -5.17 20.13 5.20
CA PRO A 440 -4.94 19.58 6.53
C PRO A 440 -3.69 20.16 7.22
N GLY A 441 -2.64 20.50 6.45
CA GLY A 441 -1.44 21.12 7.02
C GLY A 441 -1.64 22.54 7.57
N PHE A 442 -2.78 23.17 7.27
CA PHE A 442 -3.26 24.43 7.85
C PHE A 442 -4.46 24.24 8.78
N LYS A 443 -4.76 23.01 9.22
CA LYS A 443 -5.91 22.66 10.09
C LYS A 443 -7.28 22.98 9.49
N MET A 444 -7.38 23.12 8.17
CA MET A 444 -8.65 23.36 7.46
C MET A 444 -8.98 22.17 6.57
N GLY A 445 -9.46 21.07 7.14
CA GLY A 445 -9.68 19.80 6.43
C GLY A 445 -9.12 18.60 7.21
N PHE A 446 -8.96 17.46 6.55
CA PHE A 446 -8.41 16.24 7.17
C PHE A 446 -7.53 15.46 6.20
N GLU A 447 -6.48 14.83 6.74
CA GLU A 447 -5.65 13.89 5.99
C GLU A 447 -6.39 12.56 5.83
N GLY A 448 -6.39 12.02 4.61
CA GLY A 448 -6.90 10.69 4.32
C GLY A 448 -5.99 9.57 4.81
N VAL A 449 -6.45 8.33 4.66
CA VAL A 449 -5.73 7.14 5.10
C VAL A 449 -4.34 7.06 4.47
N ASN A 450 -4.20 7.26 3.15
CA ASN A 450 -2.91 7.08 2.46
C ASN A 450 -1.83 8.06 2.98
N ALA A 451 -2.21 9.33 3.20
CA ALA A 451 -1.31 10.32 3.79
C ALA A 451 -0.95 9.96 5.23
N ARG A 452 -1.89 9.42 6.01
CA ARG A 452 -1.62 9.00 7.40
C ARG A 452 -0.74 7.77 7.48
N VAL A 453 -0.94 6.77 6.62
CA VAL A 453 -0.09 5.58 6.52
C VAL A 453 1.33 5.98 6.12
N GLY A 454 1.52 6.87 5.14
CA GLY A 454 2.86 7.32 4.78
C GLY A 454 3.58 8.09 5.90
N ARG A 455 2.85 8.83 6.73
CA ARG A 455 3.42 9.46 7.94
C ARG A 455 3.87 8.39 8.93
N TRP A 456 2.99 7.42 9.20
CA TRP A 456 3.29 6.30 10.08
C TRP A 456 4.51 5.53 9.59
N LEU A 457 4.61 5.19 8.30
CA LEU A 457 5.79 4.51 7.74
C LEU A 457 7.09 5.32 7.95
N LEU A 458 7.07 6.64 7.75
CA LEU A 458 8.24 7.49 8.02
C LEU A 458 8.60 7.51 9.51
N GLU A 459 7.61 7.52 10.40
CA GLU A 459 7.79 7.43 11.85
C GLU A 459 8.30 6.05 12.31
N GLU A 460 7.95 4.98 11.61
CA GLU A 460 8.48 3.63 11.86
C GLU A 460 9.89 3.43 11.28
N LEU A 461 10.24 4.14 10.20
CA LEU A 461 11.60 4.19 9.66
C LEU A 461 12.55 5.04 10.51
N VAL A 462 12.04 6.14 11.08
CA VAL A 462 12.80 7.09 11.89
C VAL A 462 12.01 7.39 13.16
N PRO A 463 12.17 6.58 14.23
CA PRO A 463 11.41 6.72 15.48
C PRO A 463 11.46 8.12 16.11
N ASP A 464 12.56 8.85 15.96
CA ASP A 464 12.73 10.24 16.41
C ASP A 464 11.63 11.17 15.88
N LEU A 465 11.07 10.89 14.69
CA LEU A 465 10.01 11.68 14.09
C LEU A 465 8.69 11.62 14.88
N LYS A 466 8.44 10.54 15.64
CA LYS A 466 7.22 10.37 16.45
C LYS A 466 7.06 11.50 17.46
N THR A 467 8.17 11.94 18.07
CA THR A 467 8.17 13.04 19.07
C THR A 467 7.56 14.33 18.52
N PHE A 468 7.75 14.62 17.23
CA PHE A 468 7.27 15.83 16.57
C PHE A 468 5.79 15.75 16.14
N SER A 469 5.25 14.55 16.04
CA SER A 469 3.85 14.28 15.72
C SER A 469 2.97 14.38 16.98
N THR A 470 3.43 13.82 18.11
CA THR A 470 2.71 13.86 19.39
C THR A 470 2.56 15.29 19.92
N ILE A 471 3.59 16.13 19.81
CA ILE A 471 3.59 17.53 20.29
C ILE A 471 2.57 18.42 19.55
N LYS A 472 2.02 17.97 18.41
CA LYS A 472 1.02 18.74 17.62
C LYS A 472 -0.40 18.16 17.66
N SER A 473 -0.63 16.99 18.25
CA SER A 473 -1.94 16.33 18.29
C SER A 473 -2.76 16.55 19.55
N ALA A 474 -2.41 17.52 20.41
CA ALA A 474 -3.19 17.93 21.60
C ALA A 474 -4.59 18.54 21.27
N SER A 475 -5.20 18.13 20.16
CA SER A 475 -6.59 18.42 19.77
C SER A 475 -7.29 17.20 19.15
N ALA A 476 -6.82 15.98 19.42
CA ALA A 476 -7.60 14.76 19.19
C ALA A 476 -8.42 14.46 20.46
N PRO A 477 -9.67 13.98 20.35
CA PRO A 477 -10.43 13.57 21.54
C PRO A 477 -9.68 12.48 22.31
N ASN A 478 -9.65 12.62 23.64
CA ASN A 478 -8.89 11.84 24.64
C ASN A 478 -9.22 10.33 24.72
N ALA A 479 -9.31 9.61 23.60
CA ALA A 479 -9.56 8.16 23.59
C ALA A 479 -8.32 7.32 23.23
N LEU A 480 -7.19 7.94 22.89
CA LEU A 480 -5.93 7.27 22.52
C LEU A 480 -4.71 7.82 23.27
N GLU A 481 -4.91 8.67 24.28
CA GLU A 481 -3.84 9.38 25.00
C GLU A 481 -3.14 8.54 26.08
N ASN A 482 -3.54 7.29 26.28
CA ASN A 482 -2.74 6.33 27.03
C ASN A 482 -1.88 5.54 26.04
N GLY A 483 -0.88 6.23 25.48
CA GLY A 483 0.22 5.57 24.80
C GLY A 483 1.05 4.76 25.79
N TYR A 484 1.50 3.60 25.32
CA TYR A 484 2.80 3.00 25.63
C TYR A 484 3.57 3.63 26.81
N GLY A 485 3.55 2.93 27.95
CA GLY A 485 4.64 2.88 28.91
C GLY A 485 5.11 4.20 29.52
N ALA A 486 4.39 4.70 30.51
CA ALA A 486 5.00 5.43 31.62
C ALA A 486 4.33 4.96 32.92
N VAL A 487 4.87 3.88 33.50
CA VAL A 487 4.52 3.45 34.86
C VAL A 487 5.17 4.45 35.81
N THR A 488 4.39 5.40 36.32
CA THR A 488 4.69 6.05 37.59
C THR A 488 3.76 5.46 38.64
N GLN A 489 4.32 4.59 39.47
CA GLN A 489 3.68 4.16 40.70
C GLN A 489 3.52 5.39 41.60
N ALA A 490 2.29 5.66 42.02
CA ALA A 490 2.02 6.49 43.19
C ALA A 490 0.75 5.96 43.90
N PRO A 491 0.69 6.09 45.22
CA PRO A 491 0.07 5.10 46.07
C PRO A 491 -1.44 5.29 46.25
N VAL A 492 -2.06 4.17 46.63
CA VAL A 492 -3.39 4.04 47.21
C VAL A 492 -3.53 5.03 48.37
N ASP A 493 -4.55 5.88 48.35
CA ASP A 493 -5.39 6.11 49.53
C ASP A 493 -6.68 6.89 49.24
N ASP A 494 -7.56 6.76 50.21
CA ASP A 494 -9.01 6.77 50.23
C ASP A 494 -9.65 8.18 50.29
N ALA A 495 -11.00 8.18 50.21
CA ALA A 495 -11.95 9.15 50.75
C ALA A 495 -12.57 10.25 49.84
N ARG A 496 -13.81 9.96 49.42
CA ARG A 496 -15.06 10.66 49.82
C ARG A 496 -15.07 12.21 49.87
N GLN A 497 -15.84 12.87 48.99
CA GLN A 497 -17.14 13.55 49.29
C GLN A 497 -17.57 14.62 48.25
N LYS A 498 -18.77 14.40 47.69
CA LYS A 498 -19.95 15.30 47.62
C LYS A 498 -19.82 16.79 47.19
N LYS A 499 -20.54 17.06 46.08
CA LYS A 499 -21.63 18.05 45.87
C LYS A 499 -21.31 19.56 45.69
N ARG A 500 -21.81 20.04 44.54
CA ARG A 500 -22.76 21.15 44.28
C ARG A 500 -22.25 22.55 43.87
N ARG A 501 -22.89 23.01 42.78
CA ARG A 501 -23.46 24.35 42.48
C ARG A 501 -22.48 25.45 42.03
N GLU A 502 -22.58 25.88 40.76
CA GLU A 502 -23.44 26.95 40.20
C GLU A 502 -22.75 28.33 40.23
N GLY A 503 -22.82 29.05 39.11
CA GLY A 503 -22.90 30.52 39.14
C GLY A 503 -21.69 31.32 38.63
N LEU A 504 -21.75 31.70 37.35
CA LEU A 504 -21.54 33.06 36.81
C LEU A 504 -20.59 34.04 37.55
N ARG A 505 -19.52 34.50 36.88
CA ARG A 505 -19.30 35.89 36.41
C ARG A 505 -17.81 36.21 36.14
N TRP A 506 -17.57 36.66 34.91
CA TRP A 506 -16.73 37.77 34.42
C TRP A 506 -15.30 38.07 34.93
N LEU A 507 -14.45 38.30 33.91
CA LEU A 507 -13.31 39.23 33.81
C LEU A 507 -12.04 38.94 34.63
N ARG A 508 -10.95 38.57 33.92
CA ARG A 508 -9.57 38.80 34.37
C ARG A 508 -8.61 39.11 33.19
N PRO A 509 -7.48 39.80 33.47
CA PRO A 509 -6.91 40.84 32.63
C PRO A 509 -5.73 40.38 31.75
N LYS A 510 -5.34 41.25 30.80
CA LYS A 510 -4.12 41.13 29.99
C LYS A 510 -2.86 41.13 30.87
N PRO A 511 -1.86 40.26 30.64
CA PRO A 511 -0.57 40.38 31.30
C PRO A 511 0.37 41.32 30.53
N THR A 512 0.98 42.21 31.31
CA THR A 512 2.02 43.19 30.97
C THR A 512 3.33 42.53 30.55
N ARG A 513 3.94 43.07 29.49
CA ARG A 513 5.30 42.75 29.01
C ARG A 513 6.33 43.33 29.99
N LYS A 514 7.11 42.47 30.68
CA LYS A 514 8.37 42.88 31.33
C LYS A 514 9.51 42.67 30.35
N ARG A 515 10.24 43.74 30.08
CA ARG A 515 11.48 43.81 29.30
C ARG A 515 12.62 43.52 30.27
N CYS A 516 13.43 42.50 29.99
CA CYS A 516 14.72 42.30 30.64
C CYS A 516 15.80 42.59 29.60
N ASP A 517 16.49 43.71 29.78
CA ASP A 517 17.73 44.04 29.09
C ASP A 517 18.89 43.41 29.87
N THR A 518 19.78 42.69 29.16
CA THR A 518 21.14 42.35 29.61
C THR A 518 22.03 42.19 28.36
N PRO A 519 23.34 42.44 28.48
CA PRO A 519 24.10 43.22 27.51
C PRO A 519 24.75 42.40 26.39
N LEU A 520 25.07 43.12 25.31
CA LEU A 520 25.89 42.69 24.19
C LEU A 520 27.28 42.24 24.68
N LEU A 521 27.56 40.96 24.54
CA LEU A 521 28.92 40.41 24.51
C LEU A 521 29.20 39.99 23.08
N GLU A 522 30.09 40.74 22.43
CA GLU A 522 30.72 40.37 21.17
C GLU A 522 31.40 39.00 21.34
N GLY A 523 30.92 38.03 20.56
CA GLY A 523 31.43 36.67 20.54
C GLY A 523 31.51 36.19 19.10
N VAL A 524 32.73 36.00 18.63
CA VAL A 524 33.14 35.46 17.33
C VAL A 524 32.30 34.23 16.95
N LEU A 525 31.81 34.20 15.70
CA LEU A 525 31.00 33.10 15.16
C LEU A 525 31.83 31.80 15.08
N SER A 526 31.45 30.80 15.88
CA SER A 526 31.92 29.41 15.76
C SER A 526 31.24 28.70 14.58
N PRO A 527 31.94 27.80 13.86
CA PRO A 527 31.37 27.00 12.76
C PRO A 527 30.17 26.18 13.26
N ALA A 528 29.15 26.04 12.40
CA ALA A 528 27.89 25.40 12.75
C ALA A 528 28.12 24.04 13.45
N ALA A 529 27.76 23.94 14.73
CA ALA A 529 27.81 22.68 15.46
C ALA A 529 26.92 21.64 14.74
N LEU A 530 27.56 20.62 14.17
CA LEU A 530 26.93 19.43 13.62
C LEU A 530 26.82 18.41 14.77
N ASP A 531 25.62 17.90 14.97
CA ASP A 531 25.34 16.84 15.93
C ASP A 531 24.90 15.60 15.15
N GLU A 532 25.59 14.48 15.39
CA GLU A 532 25.33 13.18 14.76
C GLU A 532 24.76 12.20 15.78
N THR A 533 23.63 11.59 15.46
CA THR A 533 23.01 10.55 16.30
C THR A 533 22.80 9.26 15.51
N VAL A 534 23.11 8.12 16.13
CA VAL A 534 22.79 6.79 15.58
C VAL A 534 21.29 6.58 15.62
N LEU A 535 20.71 6.11 14.51
CA LEU A 535 19.28 5.85 14.43
C LEU A 535 18.89 4.60 15.20
N ALA A 536 17.78 4.69 15.94
CA ALA A 536 17.11 3.52 16.50
C ALA A 536 16.72 2.53 15.39
N PRO A 537 16.73 1.21 15.65
CA PRO A 537 16.34 0.23 14.66
C PRO A 537 14.89 0.46 14.22
N ALA A 538 14.65 0.36 12.91
CA ALA A 538 13.31 0.45 12.36
C ALA A 538 12.45 -0.74 12.82
N SER A 539 11.16 -0.50 13.03
CA SER A 539 10.21 -1.55 13.43
C SER A 539 10.07 -2.64 12.37
N ARG A 540 9.88 -3.89 12.83
CA ARG A 540 9.55 -5.00 11.94
C ARG A 540 8.11 -4.88 11.47
N ILE A 541 7.91 -4.67 10.17
CA ILE A 541 6.61 -4.54 9.51
C ILE A 541 6.55 -5.52 8.33
N ARG A 542 5.45 -6.30 8.23
CA ARG A 542 5.20 -7.24 7.12
C ARG A 542 3.72 -7.47 6.87
N GLY A 543 3.37 -7.89 5.66
CA GLY A 543 2.01 -8.21 5.25
C GLY A 543 1.63 -7.70 3.87
N TRP A 544 0.39 -7.89 3.47
CA TRP A 544 -0.14 -7.41 2.20
C TRP A 544 -1.05 -6.21 2.47
N ALA A 545 -0.71 -5.06 1.90
CA ALA A 545 -1.38 -3.79 2.20
C ALA A 545 -2.14 -3.27 0.97
N LEU A 546 -3.45 -3.45 0.95
CA LEU A 546 -4.33 -3.07 -0.16
C LEU A 546 -4.90 -1.67 0.05
N MET A 547 -4.64 -0.75 -0.89
CA MET A 547 -5.06 0.65 -0.81
C MET A 547 -5.95 1.09 -1.97
N ASP A 548 -6.75 2.12 -1.76
CA ASP A 548 -7.33 2.91 -2.87
C ASP A 548 -6.20 3.76 -3.46
N TYR A 549 -5.78 3.46 -4.69
CA TYR A 549 -4.54 3.98 -5.28
C TYR A 549 -4.83 4.99 -6.38
N TYR A 550 -4.58 6.26 -6.07
CA TYR A 550 -4.70 7.34 -7.03
C TYR A 550 -3.32 7.91 -7.38
N SER A 551 -3.29 8.80 -8.37
CA SER A 551 -2.06 9.37 -8.90
C SER A 551 -1.31 10.27 -7.90
N SER A 552 -1.97 10.76 -6.85
CA SER A 552 -1.37 11.60 -5.81
C SER A 552 -0.54 10.80 -4.79
N GLU A 553 -0.70 9.47 -4.74
CA GLU A 553 -0.16 8.62 -3.67
C GLU A 553 1.00 7.71 -4.11
N LYS A 554 1.55 7.93 -5.32
CA LYS A 554 2.68 7.15 -5.87
C LYS A 554 3.91 7.06 -4.96
N ALA A 555 4.05 7.99 -4.01
CA ALA A 555 5.15 8.01 -3.06
C ALA A 555 5.00 7.01 -1.90
N LEU A 556 3.80 6.46 -1.69
CA LEU A 556 3.50 5.52 -0.61
C LEU A 556 4.04 4.11 -0.91
N VAL A 557 3.91 3.64 -2.15
CA VAL A 557 4.34 2.29 -2.56
C VAL A 557 5.84 2.06 -2.30
N PRO A 558 6.75 2.97 -2.68
CA PRO A 558 8.17 2.80 -2.34
C PRO A 558 8.47 2.77 -0.83
N LEU A 559 7.68 3.47 0.01
CA LEU A 559 7.83 3.37 1.47
C LEU A 559 7.45 1.98 1.99
N LEU A 560 6.38 1.37 1.46
CA LEU A 560 6.01 0.00 1.80
C LEU A 560 7.08 -1.00 1.33
N VAL A 561 7.56 -0.85 0.09
CA VAL A 561 8.63 -1.72 -0.45
C VAL A 561 9.89 -1.66 0.42
N GLU A 562 10.24 -0.49 0.93
CA GLU A 562 11.43 -0.30 1.75
C GLU A 562 11.47 -1.20 3.00
N PHE A 563 10.32 -1.49 3.63
CA PHE A 563 10.25 -2.36 4.80
C PHE A 563 10.54 -3.84 4.51
N ASN A 564 10.69 -4.24 3.24
CA ASN A 564 11.31 -5.54 2.92
C ASN A 564 12.79 -5.58 3.30
N HIS A 565 13.47 -4.43 3.43
CA HIS A 565 14.90 -4.36 3.78
C HIS A 565 15.16 -3.83 5.21
N ARG A 566 14.11 -3.54 5.98
CA ARG A 566 14.21 -2.93 7.32
C ARG A 566 13.73 -3.89 8.41
N GLY A 567 14.39 -3.85 9.57
CA GLY A 567 14.05 -4.69 10.71
C GLY A 567 14.18 -6.19 10.43
N ARG A 568 15.04 -6.59 9.47
CA ARG A 568 15.31 -7.99 9.09
C ARG A 568 16.55 -8.51 9.81
N ARG A 569 16.54 -9.76 10.27
CA ARG A 569 17.67 -10.42 10.94
C ARG A 569 17.95 -11.76 10.26
N SER A 570 19.23 -12.09 10.11
CA SER A 570 19.67 -13.38 9.57
C SER A 570 19.18 -14.53 10.47
N GLY A 571 18.72 -15.61 9.86
CA GLY A 571 18.16 -16.80 10.52
C GLY A 571 16.67 -16.69 10.88
N GLU A 572 16.08 -15.50 10.91
CA GLU A 572 14.65 -15.32 11.19
C GLU A 572 13.85 -15.38 9.88
N GLU A 573 12.75 -16.14 9.83
CA GLU A 573 11.76 -16.12 8.72
C GLU A 573 12.33 -16.38 7.31
N GLY A 574 13.42 -17.16 7.24
CA GLY A 574 14.08 -17.52 5.98
C GLY A 574 15.05 -16.47 5.43
N TRP A 575 15.32 -15.40 6.20
CA TRP A 575 16.35 -14.41 5.87
C TRP A 575 17.75 -15.02 6.06
N PRO A 576 18.63 -14.95 5.06
CA PRO A 576 19.98 -15.51 5.14
C PRO A 576 20.89 -14.75 6.09
#